data_AF-A0A0C2N7M5-F1
#
_entry.id   AF-A0A0C2N7M5-F1
#
_cell.length_a   1.000
_cell.length_b   1.000
_cell.length_c   1.000
_cell.angle_alpha   90.00
_cell.angle_beta   90.00
_cell.angle_gamma   90.00
#
_symmetry.space_group_name_H-M   'P 1'
#
loop_
_entity.id
_entity.type
_entity.pdbx_description
1 polymer ?
#
loop_
_entity_poly.entity_id
_entity_poly.type
_entity_poly.pdbx_seq_one_letter_code
_entity_poly.pdbx_strand_id
1 'polypeptide(L)'
;MDDDSLFTERTKIENLVTVLESTDATIVGGDVPLRGQFCYFIGKLTCVKTTEHKTDLILQNSVIYEVLEHFPKCYRLDIVPNFFISTKESIISSGGWDEDLFVMEHEDFFLRQIYNGHKVVFCQDVRIEHVQLVDFIRLKRLVLQNYHLQNGMAKNGFSDFRHVH
;
A
#
# COMPACT_ATOMS: atom_id res chain seq x y z
N MET A 1 5.87 7.38 6.92
CA MET A 1 6.62 8.25 6.00
C MET A 1 8.05 7.79 6.04
N ASP A 2 8.68 7.77 4.88
CA ASP A 2 10.02 7.24 4.68
C ASP A 2 11.06 8.36 4.82
N ASP A 3 12.32 7.99 5.06
CA ASP A 3 13.41 8.92 5.36
C ASP A 3 13.88 9.75 4.15
N ASP A 4 13.50 9.37 2.93
CA ASP A 4 13.73 10.09 1.67
C ASP A 4 12.48 10.83 1.14
N SER A 5 11.50 11.06 2.01
CA SER A 5 10.35 11.92 1.71
C SER A 5 10.71 13.40 1.68
N LEU A 6 10.16 14.14 0.72
CA LEU A 6 10.37 15.56 0.51
C LEU A 6 9.04 16.33 0.56
N PHE A 7 8.95 17.25 1.52
CA PHE A 7 7.84 18.17 1.65
C PHE A 7 7.87 19.23 0.55
N THR A 8 6.71 19.49 -0.04
CA THR A 8 6.53 20.52 -1.07
C THR A 8 5.31 21.37 -0.74
N GLU A 9 5.03 22.37 -1.57
CA GLU A 9 3.77 23.15 -1.48
C GLU A 9 2.52 22.26 -1.64
N ARG A 10 2.64 21.04 -2.19
CA ARG A 10 1.54 20.08 -2.31
C ARG A 10 1.37 19.18 -1.08
N THR A 11 2.29 19.24 -0.11
CA THR A 11 2.24 18.45 1.12
C THR A 11 1.36 19.12 2.17
N LYS A 12 0.09 19.30 1.82
CA LYS A 12 -0.96 19.93 2.63
C LYS A 12 -1.53 18.96 3.68
N ILE A 13 -0.72 18.61 4.68
CA ILE A 13 -1.14 17.69 5.77
C ILE A 13 -2.41 18.18 6.47
N GLU A 14 -2.59 19.49 6.59
CA GLU A 14 -3.80 20.12 7.13
C GLU A 14 -5.09 19.66 6.42
N ASN A 15 -5.02 19.33 5.13
CA ASN A 15 -6.17 18.79 4.39
C ASN A 15 -6.45 17.34 4.78
N LEU A 16 -5.42 16.53 5.04
CA LEU A 16 -5.60 15.17 5.55
C LEU A 16 -6.22 15.20 6.95
N VAL A 17 -5.77 16.12 7.80
CA VAL A 17 -6.33 16.33 9.15
C VAL A 17 -7.80 16.72 9.06
N THR A 18 -8.14 17.63 8.13
CA THR A 18 -9.53 18.04 7.89
C THR A 18 -10.40 16.82 7.55
N VAL A 19 -9.95 15.94 6.64
CA VAL A 19 -10.67 14.70 6.30
C VAL A 19 -10.79 13.78 7.51
N LEU A 20 -9.73 13.63 8.30
CA LEU A 20 -9.73 12.77 9.49
C LEU A 20 -10.73 13.26 10.54
N GLU A 21 -10.86 14.58 10.73
CA GLU A 21 -11.72 15.18 11.75
C GLU A 21 -13.18 15.35 11.30
N SER A 22 -13.43 15.52 10.00
CA SER A 22 -14.77 15.81 9.48
C SER A 22 -15.49 14.59 8.91
N THR A 23 -14.90 13.40 9.00
CA THR A 23 -15.42 12.18 8.39
C THR A 23 -15.30 11.00 9.36
N ASP A 24 -15.72 9.82 8.92
CA ASP A 24 -15.55 8.58 9.68
C ASP A 24 -14.21 7.88 9.40
N ALA A 25 -13.29 8.53 8.69
CA ALA A 25 -11.97 7.99 8.41
C ALA A 25 -11.17 7.84 9.70
N THR A 26 -10.44 6.74 9.82
CA THR A 26 -9.47 6.51 10.90
C THR A 26 -8.05 6.72 10.41
N ILE A 27 -7.80 6.43 9.13
CA ILE A 27 -6.50 6.57 8.48
C ILE A 27 -6.72 7.35 7.19
N VAL A 28 -5.95 8.42 7.01
CA VAL A 28 -6.01 9.25 5.80
C VAL A 28 -4.61 9.40 5.24
N GLY A 29 -4.41 8.97 3.99
CA GLY A 29 -3.14 9.06 3.30
C GLY A 29 -3.15 9.99 2.10
N GLY A 30 -1.95 10.42 1.71
CA GLY A 30 -1.71 11.21 0.52
C GLY A 30 -1.00 10.40 -0.57
N ASP A 31 -0.83 11.02 -1.73
CA ASP A 31 -0.10 10.44 -2.85
C ASP A 31 1.41 10.59 -2.69
N VAL A 32 2.13 9.56 -3.11
CA VAL A 32 3.59 9.51 -3.16
C VAL A 32 3.99 9.23 -4.60
N PRO A 33 4.11 10.26 -5.45
CA PRO A 33 4.35 10.05 -6.87
C PRO A 33 5.71 9.37 -7.10
N LEU A 34 5.73 8.38 -7.99
CA LEU A 34 6.96 7.78 -8.47
C LEU A 34 7.22 8.26 -9.89
N ARG A 35 8.31 9.00 -10.09
CA ARG A 35 8.70 9.57 -11.40
C ARG A 35 7.57 10.41 -12.03
N GLY A 36 6.83 11.14 -11.20
CA GLY A 36 5.71 11.99 -11.63
C GLY A 36 4.41 11.24 -11.97
N GLN A 37 4.33 9.93 -11.71
CA GLN A 37 3.11 9.14 -11.82
C GLN A 37 2.54 8.82 -10.43
N PHE A 38 1.21 8.65 -10.34
CA PHE A 38 0.51 8.32 -9.10
C PHE A 38 1.07 7.05 -8.45
N CYS A 39 0.97 6.97 -7.12
CA CYS A 39 1.35 5.77 -6.38
C CYS A 39 0.46 4.60 -6.78
N TYR A 40 1.10 3.50 -7.21
CA TYR A 40 0.40 2.28 -7.62
C TYR A 40 0.12 1.32 -6.45
N PHE A 41 0.68 1.55 -5.26
CA PHE A 41 0.59 0.61 -4.13
C PHE A 41 -0.61 0.86 -3.21
N ILE A 42 -1.63 1.57 -3.69
CA ILE A 42 -2.90 1.77 -2.99
C ILE A 42 -3.97 0.85 -3.57
N GLY A 43 -5.02 0.53 -2.81
CA GLY A 43 -6.20 -0.10 -3.38
C GLY A 43 -6.89 -1.07 -2.43
N LYS A 44 -7.42 -2.15 -3.01
CA LYS A 44 -8.21 -3.17 -2.30
C LYS A 44 -7.37 -4.40 -1.96
N LEU A 45 -7.49 -4.89 -0.74
CA LEU A 45 -6.90 -6.13 -0.28
C LEU A 45 -7.93 -7.26 -0.37
N THR A 46 -7.56 -8.37 -1.01
CA THR A 46 -8.44 -9.54 -1.15
C THR A 46 -7.71 -10.81 -0.73
N CYS A 47 -8.27 -11.53 0.24
CA CYS A 47 -7.83 -12.86 0.61
C CYS A 47 -8.49 -13.90 -0.29
N VAL A 48 -7.70 -14.67 -1.04
CA VAL A 48 -8.18 -15.73 -1.92
C VAL A 48 -7.70 -17.07 -1.39
N LYS A 49 -8.64 -17.94 -1.03
CA LYS A 49 -8.32 -19.33 -0.66
C LYS A 49 -7.93 -20.10 -1.93
N THR A 50 -6.66 -20.48 -2.05
CA THR A 50 -6.15 -21.19 -3.23
C THR A 50 -6.09 -22.70 -3.03
N THR A 51 -5.90 -23.15 -1.78
CA THR A 51 -6.06 -24.56 -1.40
C THR A 51 -6.72 -24.67 -0.02
N GLU A 52 -6.94 -25.88 0.49
CA GLU A 52 -7.47 -26.09 1.84
C GLU A 52 -6.63 -25.40 2.92
N HIS A 53 -5.31 -25.36 2.74
CA HIS A 53 -4.33 -24.87 3.72
C HIS A 53 -3.57 -23.61 3.26
N LYS A 54 -3.98 -23.00 2.13
CA LYS A 54 -3.32 -21.83 1.57
C LYS A 54 -4.31 -20.73 1.23
N THR A 55 -4.03 -19.55 1.74
CA THR A 55 -4.71 -18.30 1.40
C THR A 55 -3.66 -17.33 0.88
N ASP A 56 -3.91 -16.78 -0.29
CA ASP A 56 -3.08 -15.74 -0.89
C ASP A 56 -3.73 -14.37 -0.64
N LEU A 57 -2.90 -13.39 -0.28
CA LEU A 57 -3.33 -12.00 -0.16
C LEU A 57 -2.99 -11.26 -1.45
N ILE A 58 -3.99 -10.66 -2.07
CA ILE A 58 -3.85 -9.95 -3.34
C ILE A 58 -4.18 -8.48 -3.13
N LEU A 59 -3.23 -7.61 -3.46
CA LEU A 59 -3.47 -6.18 -3.61
C LEU A 59 -3.96 -5.89 -5.04
N GLN A 60 -5.20 -5.44 -5.15
CA GLN A 60 -5.77 -4.92 -6.39
C GLN A 60 -5.51 -3.42 -6.46
N ASN A 61 -4.44 -3.06 -7.17
CA ASN A 61 -3.98 -1.68 -7.27
C ASN A 61 -5.07 -0.75 -7.84
N SER A 62 -5.18 0.43 -7.22
CA SER A 62 -6.07 1.52 -7.63
C SER A 62 -7.57 1.18 -7.64
N VAL A 63 -7.97 0.06 -7.04
CA VAL A 63 -9.38 -0.25 -6.78
C VAL A 63 -9.85 0.59 -5.59
N ILE A 64 -10.89 1.39 -5.83
CA ILE A 64 -11.54 2.23 -4.81
C ILE A 64 -12.97 1.74 -4.57
N TYR A 65 -13.48 1.94 -3.35
CA TYR A 65 -14.85 1.61 -2.99
C TYR A 65 -15.82 2.75 -3.27
N GLU A 66 -15.44 3.97 -2.91
CA GLU A 66 -16.27 5.17 -3.05
C GLU A 66 -15.39 6.43 -3.09
N VAL A 67 -15.96 7.50 -3.64
CA VAL A 67 -15.45 8.86 -3.48
C VAL A 67 -16.09 9.44 -2.22
N LEU A 68 -15.30 10.06 -1.35
CA LEU A 68 -15.82 10.65 -0.12
C LEU A 68 -16.73 11.85 -0.42
N GLU A 69 -17.87 11.92 0.27
CA GLU A 69 -18.76 13.08 0.20
C GLU A 69 -18.01 14.36 0.63
N HIS A 70 -18.22 15.47 -0.08
CA HIS A 70 -17.53 16.76 0.12
C HIS A 70 -16.00 16.77 -0.12
N PHE A 71 -15.35 15.62 -0.35
CA PHE A 71 -13.93 15.51 -0.68
C PHE A 71 -13.74 14.73 -1.99
N PRO A 72 -13.96 15.36 -3.16
CA PRO A 72 -14.04 14.68 -4.46
C PRO A 72 -12.72 14.04 -4.95
N LYS A 73 -11.61 14.32 -4.26
CA LYS A 73 -10.28 13.76 -4.52
C LYS A 73 -9.81 12.79 -3.44
N CYS A 74 -10.70 12.45 -2.51
CA CYS A 74 -10.46 11.48 -1.47
C CYS A 74 -11.32 10.23 -1.72
N TYR A 75 -10.71 9.06 -1.59
CA TYR A 75 -11.26 7.79 -2.01
C TYR A 75 -11.15 6.77 -0.88
N ARG A 76 -12.23 6.02 -0.64
CA ARG A 76 -12.19 4.88 0.29
C ARG A 76 -11.52 3.69 -0.37
N LEU A 77 -10.60 3.06 0.34
CA LEU A 77 -9.88 1.86 -0.10
C LEU A 77 -9.36 1.11 1.14
N ASP A 78 -8.57 0.04 0.97
CA ASP A 78 -8.06 -0.77 2.09
C ASP A 78 -6.65 -0.37 2.55
N ILE A 79 -5.79 0.04 1.61
CA ILE A 79 -4.37 0.30 1.89
C ILE A 79 -3.85 1.57 1.21
N VAL A 80 -3.17 2.40 2.00
CA VAL A 80 -2.43 3.60 1.54
C VAL A 80 -1.05 3.63 2.20
N PRO A 81 -0.04 2.97 1.61
CA PRO A 81 1.27 2.82 2.25
C PRO A 81 2.07 4.14 2.18
N ASN A 82 3.17 4.17 2.93
CA ASN A 82 4.18 5.24 2.98
C ASN A 82 3.72 6.55 3.64
N PHE A 83 2.72 7.25 3.10
CA PHE A 83 2.34 8.58 3.58
C PHE A 83 0.88 8.65 4.04
N PHE A 84 0.69 8.53 5.35
CA PHE A 84 -0.62 8.62 5.97
C PHE A 84 -0.54 9.16 7.40
N ILE A 85 -1.69 9.62 7.87
CA ILE A 85 -1.92 10.07 9.23
C ILE A 85 -3.08 9.29 9.85
N SER A 86 -3.07 9.22 11.17
CA SER A 86 -4.16 8.68 11.99
C SER A 86 -4.06 9.28 13.38
N THR A 87 -5.11 9.16 14.18
CA THR A 87 -5.00 9.50 15.60
C THR A 87 -4.11 8.47 16.29
N LYS A 88 -3.25 8.94 17.19
CA LYS A 88 -2.35 8.06 17.96
C LYS A 88 -3.13 6.99 18.73
N GLU A 89 -4.26 7.38 19.32
CA GLU A 89 -5.09 6.50 20.14
C GLU A 89 -5.67 5.34 19.31
N SER A 90 -6.24 5.63 18.13
CA SER A 90 -6.76 4.59 17.23
C SER A 90 -5.71 3.53 16.91
N ILE A 91 -4.51 3.95 16.48
CA ILE A 91 -3.46 3.00 16.07
C ILE A 91 -2.90 2.20 17.25
N ILE A 92 -2.72 2.81 18.42
CA ILE A 92 -2.24 2.08 19.60
C ILE A 92 -3.28 1.06 20.07
N SER A 93 -4.56 1.44 20.07
CA SER A 93 -5.64 0.56 20.52
C SER A 93 -5.82 -0.68 19.64
N SER A 94 -5.45 -0.61 18.36
CA SER A 94 -5.49 -1.73 17.41
C SER A 94 -4.18 -2.52 17.31
N GLY A 95 -3.22 -2.25 18.21
CA GLY A 95 -1.96 -2.98 18.32
C GLY A 95 -0.82 -2.47 17.43
N GLY A 96 -0.99 -1.35 16.72
CA GLY A 96 0.10 -0.71 15.99
C GLY A 96 0.77 -1.58 14.92
N TRP A 97 2.07 -1.40 14.73
CA TRP A 97 2.90 -2.23 13.84
C TRP A 97 3.34 -3.51 14.56
N ASP A 98 3.45 -4.61 13.82
CA ASP A 98 4.08 -5.83 14.32
C ASP A 98 5.60 -5.69 14.17
N GLU A 99 6.32 -5.67 15.29
CA GLU A 99 7.78 -5.48 15.33
C GLU A 99 8.56 -6.72 14.84
N ASP A 100 7.92 -7.89 14.82
CA ASP A 100 8.54 -9.15 14.39
C ASP A 100 8.36 -9.40 12.87
N LEU A 101 7.54 -8.58 12.19
CA LEU A 101 7.22 -8.73 10.78
C LEU A 101 8.08 -7.82 9.88
N PHE A 102 9.01 -8.44 9.14
CA PHE A 102 9.96 -7.72 8.27
C PHE A 102 9.55 -7.63 6.79
N VAL A 103 8.52 -8.37 6.38
CA VAL A 103 8.05 -8.44 4.99
C VAL A 103 6.53 -8.46 5.01
N MET A 104 5.89 -7.75 4.08
CA MET A 104 4.43 -7.57 4.04
C MET A 104 3.87 -6.82 5.26
N GLU A 105 4.71 -6.04 5.93
CA GLU A 105 4.37 -5.30 7.15
C GLU A 105 3.24 -4.29 6.89
N HIS A 106 3.25 -3.64 5.72
CA HIS A 106 2.21 -2.70 5.33
C HIS A 106 0.85 -3.39 5.19
N GLU A 107 0.80 -4.50 4.43
CA GLU A 107 -0.42 -5.26 4.23
C GLU A 107 -0.97 -5.84 5.52
N ASP A 108 -0.11 -6.40 6.39
CA ASP A 108 -0.52 -6.85 7.72
C ASP A 108 -1.11 -5.72 8.56
N PHE A 109 -0.40 -4.58 8.63
CA PHE A 109 -0.86 -3.41 9.36
C PHE A 109 -2.28 -3.03 8.92
N PHE A 110 -2.48 -2.78 7.63
CA PHE A 110 -3.77 -2.36 7.08
C PHE A 110 -4.86 -3.42 7.23
N LEU A 111 -4.56 -4.71 7.05
CA LEU A 111 -5.51 -5.79 7.32
C LEU A 111 -5.99 -5.79 8.78
N ARG A 112 -5.08 -5.64 9.74
CA ARG A 112 -5.45 -5.55 11.16
C ARG A 112 -6.25 -4.30 11.46
N GLN A 113 -5.96 -3.17 10.80
CA GLN A 113 -6.76 -1.96 10.96
C GLN A 113 -8.20 -2.17 10.46
N ILE A 114 -8.37 -2.76 9.27
CA ILE A 114 -9.68 -3.08 8.70
C ILE A 114 -10.43 -4.08 9.60
N TYR A 115 -9.75 -5.09 10.13
CA TYR A 115 -10.34 -6.05 11.07
C TYR A 115 -10.87 -5.37 12.34
N ASN A 116 -10.21 -4.31 12.81
CA ASN A 116 -10.65 -3.49 13.95
C ASN A 116 -11.69 -2.42 13.56
N GLY A 117 -12.21 -2.45 12.33
CA GLY A 117 -13.23 -1.52 11.84
C GLY A 117 -12.71 -0.13 11.47
N HIS A 118 -11.40 0.05 11.38
CA HIS A 118 -10.80 1.31 10.93
C HIS A 118 -11.07 1.53 9.44
N LYS A 119 -11.38 2.78 9.08
CA LYS A 119 -11.68 3.15 7.70
C LYS A 119 -10.52 3.93 7.10
N VAL A 120 -10.08 3.48 5.92
CA VAL A 120 -8.91 4.03 5.23
C VAL A 120 -9.34 4.88 4.05
N VAL A 121 -8.74 6.07 3.95
CA VAL A 121 -9.01 7.05 2.89
C VAL A 121 -7.69 7.48 2.26
N PHE A 122 -7.69 7.62 0.94
CA PHE A 122 -6.58 8.15 0.15
C PHE A 122 -6.99 9.45 -0.53
N CYS A 123 -6.24 10.53 -0.32
CA CYS A 123 -6.47 11.86 -0.89
C CYS A 123 -5.39 12.21 -1.92
N GLN A 124 -5.79 12.31 -3.18
CA GLN A 124 -4.89 12.47 -4.33
C GLN A 124 -4.26 13.88 -4.47
N ASP A 125 -4.87 14.88 -3.84
CA ASP A 125 -4.44 16.27 -3.87
C ASP A 125 -3.39 16.62 -2.82
N VAL A 126 -3.23 15.80 -1.79
CA VAL A 126 -2.13 15.93 -0.84
C VAL A 126 -1.01 15.02 -1.28
N ARG A 127 0.16 15.59 -1.58
CA ARG A 127 1.29 14.84 -2.12
C ARG A 127 2.55 15.06 -1.33
N ILE A 128 3.31 14.01 -1.13
CA ILE A 128 4.69 14.09 -0.66
C ILE A 128 5.59 13.52 -1.76
N GLU A 129 6.66 14.23 -2.10
CA GLU A 129 7.60 13.75 -3.10
C GLU A 129 8.60 12.80 -2.44
N HIS A 130 9.31 12.02 -3.24
CA HIS A 130 10.35 11.13 -2.77
C HIS A 130 11.62 11.31 -3.55
N VAL A 131 12.76 11.43 -2.86
CA VAL A 131 14.08 11.48 -3.49
C VAL A 131 14.68 10.09 -3.44
N GLN A 132 14.20 9.21 -4.32
CA GLN A 132 14.91 7.95 -4.58
C GLN A 132 16.21 8.29 -5.31
N LEU A 133 17.28 8.52 -4.55
CA LEU A 133 18.64 8.38 -5.07
C LEU A 133 18.73 6.99 -5.71
N VAL A 134 19.52 6.84 -6.77
CA VAL A 134 19.74 5.54 -7.41
C VAL A 134 20.19 4.55 -6.35
N ASP A 135 19.24 3.76 -5.86
CA ASP A 135 19.50 2.80 -4.81
C ASP A 135 20.11 1.56 -5.47
N PHE A 136 21.44 1.51 -5.45
CA PHE A 136 22.22 0.38 -5.94
C PHE A 136 21.78 -0.93 -5.26
N ILE A 137 21.26 -0.88 -4.03
CA ILE A 137 20.73 -2.05 -3.33
C ILE A 137 19.40 -2.47 -3.97
N ARG A 138 18.49 -1.54 -4.26
CA ARG A 138 17.23 -1.84 -4.97
C ARG A 138 17.46 -2.35 -6.40
N LEU A 139 18.42 -1.78 -7.14
CA LEU A 139 18.86 -2.29 -8.43
C LEU A 139 19.39 -3.72 -8.31
N LYS A 140 20.24 -3.98 -7.32
CA LYS A 140 20.77 -5.32 -7.06
C LYS A 140 19.68 -6.31 -6.64
N ARG A 141 18.70 -5.86 -5.84
CA ARG A 141 17.53 -6.65 -5.41
C ARG A 141 16.64 -7.00 -6.61
N LEU A 142 16.41 -6.06 -7.53
CA LEU A 142 15.70 -6.31 -8.80
C LEU A 142 16.44 -7.31 -9.70
N VAL A 143 17.77 -7.18 -9.82
CA VAL A 143 18.60 -8.14 -10.58
C VAL A 143 18.53 -9.53 -9.96
N LEU A 144 18.64 -9.64 -8.63
CA LEU A 144 18.52 -10.91 -7.91
C LEU A 144 17.12 -11.51 -8.05
N GLN A 145 16.06 -10.73 -7.88
CA GLN A 145 14.68 -11.19 -8.09
C GLN A 145 14.48 -11.71 -9.53
N ASN A 146 14.94 -10.98 -10.54
CA ASN A 146 14.86 -11.42 -11.93
C ASN A 146 15.68 -12.69 -12.18
N TYR A 147 16.89 -12.78 -11.62
CA TYR A 147 17.71 -13.99 -11.67
C TYR A 147 17.00 -15.18 -11.03
N HIS A 148 16.34 -15.00 -9.88
CA HIS A 148 15.59 -16.06 -9.21
C HIS A 148 14.30 -16.42 -9.93
N LEU A 149 13.62 -15.48 -10.59
CA LEU A 149 12.45 -15.78 -11.42
C LEU A 149 12.87 -16.59 -12.67
N GLN A 150 13.94 -16.17 -13.35
CA GLN A 150 14.45 -16.86 -14.55
C GLN A 150 15.03 -18.25 -14.23
N ASN A 151 15.79 -18.38 -13.13
CA ASN A 151 16.46 -19.63 -12.76
C ASN A 151 15.68 -20.50 -11.76
N GLY A 152 14.69 -19.95 -11.08
CA GLY A 152 13.73 -20.69 -10.24
C GLY A 152 12.70 -21.43 -11.09
N MET A 153 12.28 -20.84 -12.22
CA MET A 153 11.49 -21.55 -13.24
C MET A 153 12.28 -22.66 -13.94
N ALA A 154 13.62 -22.58 -13.97
CA ALA A 154 14.47 -23.62 -14.52
C ALA A 154 14.70 -24.82 -13.57
N LYS A 155 14.40 -24.69 -12.27
CA LYS A 155 14.63 -25.74 -11.27
C LYS A 155 13.40 -26.55 -10.88
N ASN A 156 12.19 -26.07 -11.17
CA ASN A 156 10.98 -26.86 -11.05
C ASN A 156 10.59 -27.34 -12.45
N GLY A 157 11.02 -28.55 -12.79
CA GLY A 157 10.59 -29.24 -13.99
C GLY A 157 9.07 -29.43 -14.01
N PHE A 158 8.36 -28.45 -14.57
CA PHE A 158 7.06 -28.66 -15.18
C PHE A 158 7.29 -28.74 -16.68
N SER A 159 7.59 -29.94 -17.13
CA SER A 159 7.42 -30.32 -18.51
C SER A 159 5.92 -30.29 -18.84
N ASP A 160 5.64 -29.57 -19.92
CA ASP A 160 4.52 -29.77 -20.84
C ASP A 160 3.16 -29.16 -20.45
N PHE A 161 2.81 -28.06 -21.13
CA PHE A 161 1.53 -27.90 -21.81
C PHE A 161 1.74 -26.98 -23.02
N ARG A 162 2.23 -27.59 -24.11
CA ARG A 162 2.01 -27.04 -25.46
C ARG A 162 0.55 -27.22 -25.85
N HIS A 163 -0.02 -26.16 -26.40
CA HIS A 163 -1.13 -26.12 -27.37
C HIS A 163 -2.12 -27.30 -27.38
N VAL A 164 -3.37 -27.01 -27.02
CA VAL A 164 -4.53 -27.55 -27.74
C VAL A 164 -5.47 -26.39 -28.05
N HIS A 165 -5.93 -26.36 -29.30
CA HIS A 165 -6.86 -25.40 -29.89
C HIS A 165 -8.19 -25.27 -29.16
#